data_AF-A0A351F4W8-F1
#
_entry.id   AF-A0A351F4W8-F1
#
_cell.length_a   1.000
_cell.length_b   1.000
_cell.length_c   1.000
_cell.angle_alpha   90.00
_cell.angle_beta   90.00
_cell.angle_gamma   90.00
#
_symmetry.space_group_name_H-M   'P 1'
#
loop_
_entity.id
_entity.type
_entity.pdbx_description
1 polymer ?
#
loop_
_entity_poly.entity_id
_entity_poly.type
_entity_poly.pdbx_seq_one_letter_code
_entity_poly.pdbx_strand_id
1 'polypeptide(L)'
;MKRVLSILITLTLMLTVFTAGNLGANAIGYDADAALIYAEKTWNNGIEMCAGYVSNCLKAGGIDVMERTVYNLYSTLKGTHGTAYVLTTDGPYIYMDDNKGKIAAGDPVFYYCDSCGTFQHAILCGGSDEGGRMTDYAHNNAHHNTTTYIYWGCPECGAVDWIMYSVHLNGSKNDQNNNIVPKTYKVQYSANGGSNAPAAQTKTQGSNLTLSSAKPSRSGYDFKYWNTKADGTGTSYNASSVYSANADVTLYAVWSKTHTHSYTRKVTKAATCSSNGVATYTCSCGSSYTEVIKSTGHNIVWTYSARPTIYNTGLKHQECSYCHKVVSANTVVAKATADVNGDGSVNSFDAMIVLKHATGYENVLKSEINRLNADVNGDGRINSADALTILRIATGDINI
;
A
#
# COMPACT_ATOMS: atom_id res chain seq x y z
N MET A 1 -51.22 -65.82 21.59
CA MET A 1 -50.89 -64.86 20.52
C MET A 1 -50.79 -63.47 21.12
N LYS A 2 -49.72 -62.75 20.75
CA LYS A 2 -49.44 -61.31 20.90
C LYS A 2 -49.32 -60.69 22.30
N ARG A 3 -48.06 -60.36 22.62
CA ARG A 3 -47.58 -59.45 23.67
C ARG A 3 -47.97 -58.01 23.34
N VAL A 4 -48.35 -57.23 24.36
CA VAL A 4 -48.17 -55.77 24.37
C VAL A 4 -47.50 -55.42 25.70
N LEU A 5 -46.24 -55.01 25.60
CA LEU A 5 -45.37 -54.63 26.71
C LEU A 5 -45.52 -53.12 26.92
N SER A 6 -46.01 -52.70 28.08
CA SER A 6 -46.10 -51.30 28.50
C SER A 6 -44.75 -50.90 29.11
N ILE A 7 -44.10 -49.87 28.56
CA ILE A 7 -42.89 -49.26 29.13
C ILE A 7 -43.33 -47.97 29.83
N LEU A 8 -43.34 -48.00 31.16
CA LEU A 8 -43.48 -46.84 32.04
C LEU A 8 -42.07 -46.31 32.31
N ILE A 9 -41.77 -45.08 31.90
CA ILE A 9 -40.50 -44.39 32.18
C ILE A 9 -40.60 -43.79 33.59
N THR A 10 -39.89 -44.37 34.56
CA THR A 10 -39.70 -43.82 35.89
C THR A 10 -38.54 -42.83 35.90
N LEU A 11 -38.85 -41.56 36.14
CA LEU A 11 -37.92 -40.44 36.27
C LEU A 11 -37.25 -40.47 37.66
N THR A 12 -36.03 -41.01 37.74
CA THR A 12 -35.19 -40.94 38.95
C THR A 12 -34.48 -39.59 39.04
N LEU A 13 -34.91 -38.78 40.01
CA LEU A 13 -34.31 -37.51 40.42
C LEU A 13 -33.03 -37.80 41.21
N MET A 14 -31.85 -37.67 40.59
CA MET A 14 -30.57 -37.69 41.31
C MET A 14 -30.29 -36.29 41.88
N LEU A 15 -30.40 -36.19 43.20
CA LEU A 15 -29.99 -35.06 44.01
C LEU A 15 -28.47 -35.13 44.20
N THR A 16 -27.70 -34.43 43.36
CA THR A 16 -26.25 -34.26 43.59
C THR A 16 -26.02 -33.00 44.41
N VAL A 17 -25.47 -33.23 45.60
CA VAL A 17 -24.94 -32.24 46.54
C VAL A 17 -23.98 -31.30 45.80
N PHE A 18 -24.31 -30.02 45.73
CA PHE A 18 -23.34 -28.99 45.39
C PHE A 18 -22.37 -28.87 46.57
N THR A 19 -21.22 -29.54 46.47
CA THR A 19 -20.05 -29.07 47.20
C THR A 19 -19.70 -27.71 46.62
N ALA A 20 -19.68 -26.69 47.48
CA ALA A 20 -19.14 -25.39 47.15
C ALA A 20 -17.66 -25.58 46.81
N GLY A 21 -17.39 -25.84 45.53
CA GLY A 21 -16.05 -25.75 44.98
C GLY A 21 -15.56 -24.34 45.24
N ASN A 22 -14.45 -24.26 45.98
CA ASN A 22 -13.65 -23.06 46.18
C ASN A 22 -13.82 -22.10 45.01
N LEU A 23 -14.27 -20.88 45.32
CA LEU A 23 -13.91 -19.71 44.52
C LEU A 23 -12.37 -19.69 44.52
N GLY A 24 -11.77 -20.39 43.57
CA GLY A 24 -10.39 -20.22 43.19
C GLY A 24 -10.30 -18.82 42.63
N ALA A 25 -10.05 -17.85 43.52
CA ALA A 25 -9.42 -16.62 43.12
C ALA A 25 -8.21 -17.05 42.29
N ASN A 26 -8.25 -16.80 40.98
CA ASN A 26 -7.09 -16.94 40.14
C ASN A 26 -5.97 -16.20 40.87
N ALA A 27 -4.95 -16.92 41.34
CA ALA A 27 -3.77 -16.32 41.94
C ALA A 27 -3.25 -15.33 40.90
N ILE A 28 -3.33 -14.05 41.22
CA ILE A 28 -2.79 -12.98 40.39
C ILE A 28 -1.28 -13.26 40.37
N GLY A 29 -0.83 -13.88 39.28
CA GLY A 29 0.57 -14.29 39.13
C GLY A 29 1.47 -13.06 39.15
N TYR A 30 2.62 -13.16 39.81
CA TYR A 30 3.62 -12.12 39.82
C TYR A 30 4.25 -11.94 38.42
N ASP A 31 4.17 -10.72 37.87
CA ASP A 31 4.82 -10.34 36.60
C ASP A 31 6.18 -9.69 36.89
N ALA A 32 7.21 -10.53 36.95
CA ALA A 32 8.59 -10.09 37.16
C ALA A 32 9.10 -9.15 36.05
N ASP A 33 8.62 -9.27 34.81
CA ASP A 33 8.99 -8.38 33.71
C ASP A 33 8.47 -6.96 33.95
N ALA A 34 7.21 -6.84 34.35
CA ALA A 34 6.62 -5.55 34.68
C ALA A 34 7.33 -4.88 35.87
N ALA A 35 7.70 -5.66 36.89
CA ALA A 35 8.47 -5.17 38.02
C ALA A 35 9.87 -4.64 37.61
N LEU A 36 10.58 -5.38 36.76
CA LEU A 36 11.91 -4.98 36.26
C LEU A 36 11.84 -3.76 35.32
N ILE A 37 10.81 -3.67 34.47
CA ILE A 37 10.58 -2.49 33.63
C ILE A 37 10.32 -1.25 34.47
N TYR A 38 9.57 -1.40 35.57
CA TYR A 38 9.35 -0.30 36.51
C TYR A 38 10.67 0.08 37.20
N ALA A 39 11.42 -0.91 37.68
CA ALA A 39 12.70 -0.74 38.34
C ALA A 39 13.70 0.07 37.48
N GLU A 40 13.87 -0.33 36.21
CA GLU A 40 14.74 0.34 35.23
C GLU A 40 14.33 1.80 34.97
N LYS A 41 13.04 2.12 35.02
CA LYS A 41 12.56 3.48 34.78
C LYS A 41 12.64 4.40 35.98
N THR A 42 12.69 3.85 37.20
CA THR A 42 12.41 4.62 38.43
C THR A 42 13.50 4.52 39.50
N TRP A 43 14.59 3.80 39.24
CA TRP A 43 15.66 3.59 40.22
C TRP A 43 16.24 4.90 40.80
N ASN A 44 16.27 6.01 40.04
CA ASN A 44 16.85 7.29 40.47
C ASN A 44 15.82 8.42 40.65
N ASN A 45 14.70 8.15 41.30
CA ASN A 45 13.65 9.17 41.47
C ASN A 45 13.94 10.17 42.62
N GLY A 46 14.98 9.95 43.44
CA GLY A 46 15.42 10.89 44.47
C GLY A 46 14.50 11.00 45.69
N ILE A 47 13.43 10.21 45.76
CA ILE A 47 12.31 10.46 46.70
C ILE A 47 12.02 9.26 47.61
N GLU A 48 12.28 8.02 47.16
CA GLU A 48 11.77 6.83 47.84
C GLU A 48 12.75 6.26 48.89
N MET A 49 12.29 5.35 49.74
CA MET A 49 13.17 4.53 50.57
C MET A 49 13.34 3.17 49.89
N CYS A 50 14.41 2.43 50.20
CA CYS A 50 14.69 1.13 49.57
C CYS A 50 13.50 0.17 49.60
N ALA A 51 12.80 0.08 50.74
CA ALA A 51 11.59 -0.73 50.88
C ALA A 51 10.41 -0.20 50.03
N GLY A 52 10.24 1.12 49.95
CA GLY A 52 9.20 1.73 49.12
C GLY A 52 9.44 1.51 47.63
N TYR A 53 10.69 1.65 47.18
CA TYR A 53 11.10 1.36 45.82
C TYR A 53 10.79 -0.08 45.43
N VAL A 54 11.26 -1.05 46.22
CA VAL A 54 10.98 -2.47 45.96
C VAL A 54 9.47 -2.73 46.01
N SER A 55 8.73 -2.15 46.97
CA SER A 55 7.27 -2.28 47.03
C SER A 55 6.59 -1.80 45.74
N ASN A 56 7.01 -0.66 45.19
CA ASN A 56 6.47 -0.13 43.94
C ASN A 56 6.81 -1.02 42.73
N CYS A 57 8.03 -1.58 42.67
CA CYS A 57 8.38 -2.58 41.68
C CYS A 57 7.46 -3.80 41.76
N LEU A 58 7.24 -4.32 42.97
CA LEU A 58 6.35 -5.47 43.20
C LEU A 58 4.89 -5.17 42.84
N LYS A 59 4.43 -3.95 43.13
CA LYS A 59 3.11 -3.46 42.73
C LYS A 59 2.95 -3.38 41.22
N ALA A 60 3.98 -2.94 40.49
CA ALA A 60 3.98 -2.99 39.03
C ALA A 60 3.92 -4.42 38.50
N GLY A 61 4.53 -5.37 39.22
CA GLY A 61 4.41 -6.82 38.98
C GLY A 61 3.11 -7.46 39.49
N GLY A 62 2.15 -6.69 39.99
CA GLY A 62 0.84 -7.20 40.40
C GLY A 62 0.72 -7.65 41.86
N ILE A 63 1.77 -7.51 42.67
CA ILE A 63 1.71 -7.74 44.13
C ILE A 63 1.44 -6.40 44.82
N ASP A 64 0.21 -6.19 45.29
CA ASP A 64 -0.17 -4.94 45.98
C ASP A 64 0.37 -4.91 47.42
N VAL A 65 1.66 -4.59 47.54
CA VAL A 65 2.37 -4.35 48.80
C VAL A 65 2.90 -2.92 48.81
N MET A 66 2.81 -2.23 49.95
CA MET A 66 3.40 -0.91 50.13
C MET A 66 3.95 -0.74 51.54
N GLU A 67 5.21 -1.13 51.73
CA GLU A 67 5.89 -1.05 53.02
C GLU A 67 7.01 -0.02 53.00
N ARG A 68 7.14 0.71 54.11
CA ARG A 68 8.15 1.78 54.26
C ARG A 68 9.42 1.33 54.97
N THR A 69 9.39 0.21 55.67
CA THR A 69 10.56 -0.37 56.34
C THR A 69 10.96 -1.68 55.69
N VAL A 70 12.26 -1.97 55.65
CA VAL A 70 12.80 -3.19 55.04
C VAL A 70 12.30 -4.43 55.78
N TYR A 71 12.26 -4.37 57.12
CA TYR A 71 11.74 -5.44 57.97
C TYR A 71 10.28 -5.78 57.68
N ASN A 72 9.40 -4.78 57.54
CA ASN A 72 7.99 -5.02 57.26
C ASN A 72 7.80 -5.58 55.86
N LEU A 73 8.54 -5.08 54.87
CA LEU A 73 8.50 -5.59 53.52
C LEU A 73 8.89 -7.07 53.49
N TYR A 74 10.03 -7.44 54.08
CA TYR A 74 10.47 -8.83 54.19
C TYR A 74 9.43 -9.70 54.89
N SER A 75 8.88 -9.22 56.01
CA SER A 75 7.91 -9.95 56.83
C SER A 75 6.58 -10.15 56.13
N THR A 76 6.15 -9.20 55.30
CA THR A 76 4.91 -9.28 54.51
C THR A 76 5.05 -10.28 53.37
N LEU A 77 6.21 -10.28 52.72
CA LEU A 77 6.44 -11.13 51.55
C LEU A 77 6.70 -12.59 51.93
N LYS A 78 7.48 -12.84 52.98
CA LYS A 78 7.81 -14.21 53.41
C LYS A 78 6.56 -14.97 53.84
N GLY A 79 6.35 -16.17 53.29
CA GLY A 79 5.23 -17.05 53.62
C GLY A 79 3.90 -16.67 52.97
N THR A 80 3.67 -15.40 52.63
CA THR A 80 2.43 -14.94 51.97
C THR A 80 2.59 -14.89 50.45
N HIS A 81 3.64 -14.23 49.96
CA HIS A 81 3.85 -13.97 48.52
C HIS A 81 4.99 -14.79 47.92
N GLY A 82 5.84 -15.37 48.77
CA GLY A 82 6.97 -16.17 48.34
C GLY A 82 7.64 -16.93 49.49
N THR A 83 8.65 -17.70 49.14
CA THR A 83 9.45 -18.46 50.10
C THR A 83 10.76 -17.73 50.38
N ALA A 84 11.09 -17.52 51.65
CA ALA A 84 12.33 -16.86 52.03
C ALA A 84 13.50 -17.85 52.06
N TYR A 85 14.63 -17.45 51.49
CA TYR A 85 15.86 -18.24 51.50
C TYR A 85 17.03 -17.38 51.97
N VAL A 86 18.00 -18.01 52.63
CA VAL A 86 19.33 -17.44 52.81
C VAL A 86 20.14 -17.75 51.56
N LEU A 87 20.76 -16.72 50.98
CA LEU A 87 21.57 -16.85 49.78
C LEU A 87 23.00 -17.25 50.13
N THR A 88 23.57 -18.11 49.31
CA THR A 88 24.99 -18.44 49.30
C THR A 88 25.75 -17.33 48.58
N THR A 89 26.80 -16.81 49.21
CA THR A 89 27.68 -15.77 48.68
C THR A 89 29.08 -16.34 48.46
N ASP A 90 29.74 -15.93 47.38
CA ASP A 90 31.17 -16.22 47.14
C ASP A 90 31.94 -14.90 47.00
N GLY A 91 32.77 -14.61 48.00
CA GLY A 91 33.39 -13.31 48.16
C GLY A 91 32.34 -12.18 48.23
N PRO A 92 32.52 -11.07 47.49
CA PRO A 92 31.59 -9.94 47.52
C PRO A 92 30.38 -10.13 46.57
N TYR A 93 30.20 -11.31 45.98
CA TYR A 93 29.21 -11.57 44.94
C TYR A 93 28.22 -12.66 45.32
N ILE A 94 27.05 -12.60 44.67
CA ILE A 94 26.05 -13.67 44.67
C ILE A 94 26.06 -14.26 43.26
N TYR A 95 26.25 -15.57 43.14
CA TYR A 95 26.11 -16.27 41.86
C TYR A 95 24.72 -16.88 41.75
N MET A 96 24.08 -16.75 40.59
CA MET A 96 22.71 -17.24 40.38
C MET A 96 22.65 -18.77 40.40
N ASP A 97 23.69 -19.45 39.94
CA ASP A 97 23.74 -20.92 39.90
C ASP A 97 23.85 -21.55 41.30
N ASP A 98 24.65 -20.98 42.20
CA ASP A 98 24.75 -21.42 43.61
C ASP A 98 23.43 -21.25 44.38
N ASN A 99 22.57 -20.37 43.87
CA ASN A 99 21.28 -20.02 44.44
C ASN A 99 20.11 -20.45 43.57
N LYS A 100 20.31 -21.40 42.67
CA LYS A 100 19.27 -21.90 41.77
C LYS A 100 18.04 -22.37 42.55
N GLY A 101 16.87 -21.85 42.18
CA GLY A 101 15.58 -22.13 42.84
C GLY A 101 15.35 -21.39 44.16
N LYS A 102 16.33 -20.59 44.63
CA LYS A 102 16.19 -19.70 45.78
C LYS A 102 15.96 -18.24 45.37
N ILE A 103 16.32 -17.89 44.14
CA ILE A 103 16.25 -16.54 43.59
C ILE A 103 16.07 -16.55 42.07
N ALA A 104 15.36 -15.54 41.57
CA ALA A 104 15.13 -15.28 40.17
C ALA A 104 15.14 -13.77 39.90
N ALA A 105 15.28 -13.40 38.62
CA ALA A 105 15.10 -12.01 38.19
C ALA A 105 13.69 -11.53 38.57
N GLY A 106 13.62 -10.36 39.20
CA GLY A 106 12.41 -9.79 39.78
C GLY A 106 12.17 -10.17 41.25
N ASP A 107 12.96 -11.04 41.87
CA ASP A 107 12.79 -11.31 43.29
C ASP A 107 13.41 -10.20 44.16
N PRO A 108 12.77 -9.84 45.28
CA PRO A 108 13.35 -8.93 46.25
C PRO A 108 14.44 -9.63 47.07
N VAL A 109 15.53 -8.91 47.28
CA VAL A 109 16.69 -9.34 48.08
C VAL A 109 16.91 -8.35 49.22
N PHE A 110 17.26 -8.86 50.38
CA PHE A 110 17.33 -8.13 51.64
C PHE A 110 18.68 -8.32 52.31
N TYR A 111 19.24 -7.22 52.80
CA TYR A 111 20.51 -7.18 53.53
C TYR A 111 20.21 -7.19 55.03
N TYR A 112 20.58 -8.27 55.71
CA TYR A 112 20.45 -8.40 57.15
C TYR A 112 21.81 -8.19 57.82
N CYS A 113 21.85 -7.28 58.79
CA CYS A 113 23.05 -7.03 59.59
C CYS A 113 22.93 -7.75 60.92
N ASP A 114 23.81 -8.73 61.16
CA ASP A 114 23.79 -9.54 62.39
C ASP A 114 24.09 -8.68 63.63
N SER A 115 25.06 -7.77 63.54
CA SER A 115 25.41 -6.82 64.60
C SER A 115 24.25 -5.90 65.02
N CYS A 116 23.37 -5.52 64.08
CA CYS A 116 22.18 -4.71 64.37
C CYS A 116 20.94 -5.56 64.68
N GLY A 117 20.97 -6.87 64.39
CA GLY A 117 19.83 -7.77 64.56
C GLY A 117 18.62 -7.44 63.68
N THR A 118 18.80 -6.76 62.53
CA THR A 118 17.69 -6.31 61.67
C THR A 118 18.07 -6.15 60.20
N PHE A 119 17.05 -6.05 59.35
CA PHE A 119 17.21 -5.76 57.92
C PHE A 119 17.43 -4.28 57.66
N GLN A 120 18.45 -3.97 56.88
CA GLN A 120 18.94 -2.60 56.66
C GLN A 120 18.67 -2.10 55.23
N HIS A 121 18.69 -2.99 54.25
CA HIS A 121 18.56 -2.61 52.84
C HIS A 121 17.77 -3.64 52.03
N ALA A 122 17.13 -3.19 50.95
CA ALA A 122 16.40 -4.02 50.00
C ALA A 122 16.66 -3.58 48.58
N ILE A 123 16.79 -4.56 47.69
CA ILE A 123 17.02 -4.40 46.26
C ILE A 123 16.11 -5.36 45.49
N LEU A 124 16.00 -5.15 44.19
CA LEU A 124 15.34 -6.09 43.28
C LEU A 124 16.40 -6.81 42.44
N CYS A 125 16.37 -8.14 42.41
CA CYS A 125 17.26 -8.94 41.58
C CYS A 125 17.00 -8.67 40.10
N GLY A 126 18.01 -8.25 39.34
CA GLY A 126 17.93 -7.97 37.91
C GLY A 126 18.16 -9.19 37.01
N GLY A 127 18.66 -10.30 37.57
CA GLY A 127 19.06 -11.49 36.83
C GLY A 127 20.54 -11.79 37.00
N SER A 128 21.25 -12.10 35.92
CA SER A 128 22.68 -12.40 35.92
C SER A 128 23.44 -11.59 34.88
N ASP A 129 24.68 -11.22 35.20
CA ASP A 129 25.65 -10.75 34.22
C ASP A 129 26.27 -11.90 33.40
N GLU A 130 27.18 -11.59 32.49
CA GLU A 130 27.87 -12.59 31.64
C GLU A 130 28.70 -13.60 32.44
N GLY A 131 29.10 -13.26 33.67
CA GLY A 131 29.84 -14.13 34.58
C GLY A 131 28.94 -14.94 35.52
N GLY A 132 27.61 -14.88 35.36
CA GLY A 132 26.65 -15.56 36.22
C GLY A 132 26.44 -14.89 37.59
N ARG A 133 27.04 -13.73 37.83
CA ARG A 133 26.86 -12.97 39.07
C ARG A 133 25.54 -12.22 39.01
N MET A 134 24.83 -12.19 40.13
CA MET A 134 23.55 -11.49 40.26
C MET A 134 23.72 -10.01 39.90
N THR A 135 22.79 -9.47 39.12
CA THR A 135 22.64 -8.02 38.96
C THR A 135 21.51 -7.51 39.84
N ASP A 136 21.51 -6.22 40.17
CA ASP A 136 20.46 -5.63 40.99
C ASP A 136 20.01 -4.23 40.57
N TYR A 137 18.80 -3.92 41.00
CA TYR A 137 18.23 -2.59 41.00
C TYR A 137 18.10 -2.11 42.43
N ALA A 138 18.83 -1.05 42.74
CA ALA A 138 18.81 -0.38 44.04
C ALA A 138 18.39 1.07 43.87
N HIS A 139 17.60 1.56 44.81
CA HIS A 139 17.13 2.95 44.81
C HIS A 139 18.29 3.94 44.97
N ASN A 140 18.33 4.97 44.12
CA ASN A 140 19.33 6.03 44.02
C ASN A 140 20.78 5.54 43.95
N ASN A 141 20.99 4.31 43.46
CA ASN A 141 22.32 3.78 43.20
C ASN A 141 22.74 4.09 41.76
N ALA A 142 23.82 4.84 41.56
CA ALA A 142 24.35 5.17 40.22
C ALA A 142 24.65 3.93 39.36
N HIS A 143 24.74 2.76 40.00
CA HIS A 143 24.88 1.46 39.39
C HIS A 143 23.53 0.71 39.44
N HIS A 144 22.76 0.80 38.35
CA HIS A 144 21.49 0.09 38.17
C HIS A 144 21.64 -1.05 37.16
N ASN A 145 21.00 -2.18 37.43
CA ASN A 145 21.17 -3.43 36.69
C ASN A 145 22.64 -3.85 36.53
N THR A 146 23.45 -3.55 37.53
CA THR A 146 24.87 -3.88 37.58
C THR A 146 25.10 -5.06 38.50
N THR A 147 26.26 -5.71 38.38
CA THR A 147 26.68 -6.77 39.30
C THR A 147 26.55 -6.32 40.75
N THR A 148 25.81 -7.10 41.54
CA THR A 148 25.60 -6.82 42.95
C THR A 148 26.89 -7.02 43.73
N TYR A 149 27.31 -5.98 44.43
CA TYR A 149 28.50 -5.97 45.27
C TYR A 149 28.11 -5.76 46.73
N ILE A 150 28.36 -6.75 47.58
CA ILE A 150 27.86 -6.74 48.97
C ILE A 150 28.88 -6.18 49.97
N TYR A 151 30.10 -5.85 49.56
CA TYR A 151 31.16 -5.44 50.50
C TYR A 151 31.15 -3.93 50.78
N TRP A 152 30.07 -3.48 51.41
CA TRP A 152 29.89 -2.11 51.89
C TRP A 152 29.43 -2.13 53.35
N GLY A 153 29.78 -1.10 54.13
CA GLY A 153 29.48 -1.07 55.57
C GLY A 153 28.00 -0.80 55.84
N CYS A 154 27.43 -1.56 56.78
CA CYS A 154 26.11 -1.28 57.35
C CYS A 154 26.01 0.20 57.77
N PRO A 155 24.97 0.95 57.33
CA PRO A 155 24.87 2.38 57.62
C PRO A 155 24.76 2.70 59.12
N GLU A 156 24.27 1.75 59.92
CA GLU A 156 24.08 1.93 61.36
C GLU A 156 25.31 1.60 62.19
N CYS A 157 26.04 0.52 61.87
CA CYS A 157 27.12 0.01 62.71
C CYS A 157 28.47 -0.20 61.99
N GLY A 158 28.52 -0.06 60.67
CA GLY A 158 29.73 -0.23 59.87
C GLY A 158 30.17 -1.68 59.60
N ALA A 159 29.46 -2.68 60.11
CA ALA A 159 29.76 -4.09 59.81
C ALA A 159 29.60 -4.39 58.31
N VAL A 160 30.51 -5.19 57.75
CA VAL A 160 30.55 -5.53 56.31
C VAL A 160 30.11 -6.97 56.00
N ASP A 161 29.79 -7.73 57.05
CA ASP A 161 29.36 -9.13 56.94
C ASP A 161 27.83 -9.19 56.83
N TRP A 162 27.33 -9.06 55.60
CA TRP A 162 25.89 -9.13 55.33
C TRP A 162 25.41 -10.57 55.22
N ILE A 163 24.26 -10.86 55.85
CA ILE A 163 23.49 -12.06 55.56
C ILE A 163 22.44 -11.69 54.51
N MET A 164 22.54 -12.31 53.34
CA MET A 164 21.71 -12.02 52.19
C MET A 164 20.48 -12.93 52.18
N TYR A 165 19.29 -12.34 52.17
CA TYR A 165 18.03 -13.07 52.07
C TYR A 165 17.34 -12.76 50.75
N SER A 166 16.80 -13.76 50.06
CA SER A 166 15.79 -13.56 49.02
C SER A 166 14.41 -13.89 49.57
N VAL A 167 13.38 -13.29 48.97
CA VAL A 167 12.04 -13.90 48.98
C VAL A 167 11.72 -14.30 47.54
N HIS A 168 11.79 -15.59 47.24
CA HIS A 168 11.45 -16.12 45.94
C HIS A 168 9.94 -16.07 45.74
N LEU A 169 9.47 -15.19 44.85
CA LEU A 169 8.05 -14.90 44.70
C LEU A 169 7.33 -16.00 43.91
N ASN A 170 6.09 -16.30 44.32
CA ASN A 170 5.27 -17.28 43.65
C ASN A 170 4.98 -16.84 42.21
N GLY A 171 5.40 -17.64 41.22
CA GLY A 171 5.28 -17.30 39.79
C GLY A 171 6.45 -16.49 39.22
N SER A 172 7.54 -16.30 39.97
CA SER A 172 8.78 -15.70 39.49
C SER A 172 9.50 -16.56 38.44
N LYS A 173 10.33 -15.94 37.60
CA LYS A 173 10.81 -16.51 36.32
C LYS A 173 11.66 -17.80 36.42
N ASN A 174 12.10 -18.21 37.60
CA ASN A 174 12.89 -19.43 37.79
C ASN A 174 12.22 -20.48 38.69
N ASP A 175 10.90 -20.46 38.85
CA ASP A 175 10.23 -21.65 39.39
C ASP A 175 10.50 -22.82 38.43
N GLN A 176 11.39 -23.73 38.84
CA GLN A 176 11.74 -24.96 38.12
C GLN A 176 10.55 -25.92 37.99
N ASN A 177 9.32 -25.50 38.29
CA ASN A 177 8.11 -26.29 38.09
C ASN A 177 6.93 -25.56 37.45
N ASN A 178 7.13 -24.40 36.80
CA ASN A 178 6.12 -23.87 35.89
C ASN A 178 6.73 -23.55 34.53
N ASN A 179 6.27 -24.30 33.53
CA ASN A 179 6.44 -24.00 32.12
C ASN A 179 6.09 -22.52 31.90
N ILE A 180 7.09 -21.63 31.78
CA ILE A 180 6.85 -20.27 31.31
C ILE A 180 6.39 -20.43 29.87
N VAL A 181 5.09 -20.58 29.69
CA VAL A 181 4.46 -20.48 28.39
C VAL A 181 4.46 -18.98 28.11
N PRO A 182 5.34 -18.48 27.23
CA PRO A 182 5.34 -17.08 26.90
C PRO A 182 3.94 -16.72 26.42
N LYS A 183 3.36 -15.62 26.90
CA LYS A 183 2.00 -15.25 26.48
C LYS A 183 1.98 -15.17 24.96
N THR A 184 1.10 -15.97 24.36
CA THR A 184 0.95 -16.01 22.93
C THR A 184 -0.22 -15.14 22.49
N TYR A 185 -0.06 -14.49 21.34
CA TYR A 185 -1.08 -13.67 20.71
C TYR A 185 -1.45 -14.26 19.37
N LYS A 186 -2.74 -14.27 19.07
CA LYS A 186 -3.31 -14.82 17.85
C LYS A 186 -3.62 -13.71 16.85
N VAL A 187 -3.08 -13.84 15.65
CA VAL A 187 -3.42 -13.02 14.49
C VAL A 187 -4.33 -13.82 13.57
N GLN A 188 -5.58 -13.39 13.49
CA GLN A 188 -6.62 -14.01 12.67
C GLN A 188 -6.82 -13.21 11.39
N TYR A 189 -7.28 -13.87 10.34
CA TYR A 189 -7.56 -13.24 9.05
C TYR A 189 -9.03 -13.44 8.68
N SER A 190 -9.70 -12.36 8.31
CA SER A 190 -11.05 -12.36 7.77
C SER A 190 -11.01 -11.86 6.33
N ALA A 191 -11.45 -12.69 5.38
CA ALA A 191 -11.57 -12.27 3.99
C ALA A 191 -12.63 -11.16 3.80
N ASN A 192 -13.39 -10.78 4.83
CA ASN A 192 -14.27 -9.61 4.84
C ASN A 192 -15.15 -9.50 3.58
N GLY A 193 -16.00 -10.51 3.37
CA GLY A 193 -16.84 -10.65 2.17
C GLY A 193 -16.18 -11.36 0.98
N GLY A 194 -14.93 -11.82 1.12
CA GLY A 194 -14.26 -12.74 0.20
C GLY A 194 -14.16 -14.18 0.72
N SER A 195 -13.30 -14.97 0.09
CA SER A 195 -13.00 -16.38 0.41
C SER A 195 -11.48 -16.62 0.51
N ASN A 196 -11.08 -17.79 1.00
CA ASN A 196 -9.68 -18.24 1.06
C ASN A 196 -8.76 -17.31 1.89
N ALA A 197 -9.25 -16.86 3.06
CA ALA A 197 -8.39 -16.19 4.03
C ALA A 197 -7.27 -17.15 4.51
N PRO A 198 -6.07 -16.64 4.81
CA PRO A 198 -5.01 -17.44 5.42
C PRO A 198 -5.44 -18.05 6.76
N ALA A 199 -4.78 -19.16 7.14
CA ALA A 199 -4.91 -19.70 8.49
C ALA A 199 -4.39 -18.69 9.54
N ALA A 200 -4.93 -18.77 10.76
CA ALA A 200 -4.46 -17.94 11.85
C ALA A 200 -3.00 -18.24 12.19
N GLN A 201 -2.26 -17.20 12.57
CA GLN A 201 -0.89 -17.30 13.05
C GLN A 201 -0.83 -16.97 14.54
N THR A 202 0.19 -17.50 15.21
CA THR A 202 0.44 -17.24 16.63
C THR A 202 1.84 -16.65 16.77
N LYS A 203 1.97 -15.67 17.67
CA LYS A 203 3.26 -15.08 18.05
C LYS A 203 3.45 -15.12 19.56
N THR A 204 4.71 -15.15 19.97
CA THR A 204 5.10 -15.00 21.36
C THR A 204 5.26 -13.51 21.70
N GLN A 205 4.92 -13.13 22.93
CA GLN A 205 5.18 -11.80 23.46
C GLN A 205 6.62 -11.33 23.20
N GLY A 206 6.77 -10.07 22.78
CA GLY A 206 8.07 -9.45 22.50
C GLY A 206 8.71 -9.86 21.17
N SER A 207 8.27 -10.95 20.55
CA SER A 207 8.75 -11.35 19.22
C SER A 207 7.96 -10.66 18.11
N ASN A 208 8.59 -10.37 16.98
CA ASN A 208 7.89 -9.88 15.78
C ASN A 208 7.29 -11.05 14.99
N LEU A 209 6.10 -10.84 14.40
CA LEU A 209 5.47 -11.80 13.49
C LEU A 209 5.45 -11.26 12.07
N THR A 210 5.94 -12.05 11.10
CA THR A 210 5.70 -11.76 9.68
C THR A 210 4.32 -12.29 9.29
N LEU A 211 3.45 -11.39 8.83
CA LEU A 211 2.11 -11.72 8.37
C LEU A 211 2.16 -12.62 7.12
N SER A 212 1.10 -13.38 6.89
CA SER A 212 1.01 -14.28 5.74
C SER A 212 1.16 -13.51 4.42
N SER A 213 1.86 -14.13 3.47
CA SER A 213 1.95 -13.66 2.08
C SER A 213 0.72 -14.04 1.25
N ALA A 214 -0.08 -15.00 1.72
CA ALA A 214 -1.27 -15.48 1.04
C ALA A 214 -2.36 -14.39 1.02
N LYS A 215 -2.98 -14.22 -0.16
CA LYS A 215 -4.00 -13.20 -0.40
C LYS A 215 -5.36 -13.89 -0.60
N PRO A 216 -6.42 -13.43 0.09
CA PRO A 216 -7.76 -13.94 -0.15
C PRO A 216 -8.27 -13.54 -1.54
N SER A 217 -9.36 -14.15 -1.98
CA SER A 217 -10.03 -13.85 -3.25
C SER A 217 -11.44 -13.33 -3.04
N ARG A 218 -11.90 -12.42 -3.91
CA ARG A 218 -13.29 -11.95 -3.96
C ARG A 218 -13.68 -11.64 -5.41
N SER A 219 -14.72 -12.30 -5.92
CA SER A 219 -15.15 -12.12 -7.31
C SER A 219 -15.50 -10.65 -7.61
N GLY A 220 -14.88 -10.09 -8.65
CA GLY A 220 -15.06 -8.68 -9.04
C GLY A 220 -14.27 -7.67 -8.20
N TYR A 221 -13.29 -8.12 -7.39
CA TYR A 221 -12.46 -7.25 -6.55
C TYR A 221 -11.01 -7.72 -6.46
N ASP A 222 -10.09 -6.77 -6.38
CA ASP A 222 -8.68 -6.98 -6.07
C ASP A 222 -8.42 -6.76 -4.58
N PHE A 223 -7.63 -7.65 -3.98
CA PHE A 223 -7.12 -7.46 -2.62
C PHE A 223 -6.13 -6.28 -2.58
N LYS A 224 -6.41 -5.28 -1.75
CA LYS A 224 -5.53 -4.12 -1.53
C LYS A 224 -4.53 -4.38 -0.40
N TYR A 225 -5.04 -4.61 0.82
CA TYR A 225 -4.25 -4.80 2.04
C TYR A 225 -5.15 -5.35 3.17
N TRP A 226 -4.55 -5.67 4.31
CA TRP A 226 -5.22 -6.02 5.55
C TRP A 226 -5.44 -4.79 6.43
N ASN A 227 -6.54 -4.73 7.19
CA ASN A 227 -6.79 -3.64 8.15
C ASN A 227 -7.27 -4.19 9.49
N THR A 228 -6.96 -3.51 10.61
CA THR A 228 -7.39 -3.93 11.95
C THR A 228 -8.87 -3.70 12.23
N LYS A 229 -9.59 -3.00 11.35
CA LYS A 229 -11.05 -2.83 11.38
C LYS A 229 -11.67 -3.24 10.05
N ALA A 230 -12.87 -3.83 10.10
CA ALA A 230 -13.58 -4.33 8.93
C ALA A 230 -13.97 -3.23 7.93
N ASP A 231 -14.15 -1.99 8.40
CA ASP A 231 -14.50 -0.81 7.59
C ASP A 231 -13.26 -0.14 6.94
N GLY A 232 -12.05 -0.62 7.23
CA GLY A 232 -10.80 -0.05 6.71
C GLY A 232 -10.29 1.18 7.46
N THR A 233 -10.93 1.62 8.55
CA THR A 233 -10.54 2.83 9.30
C THR A 233 -9.45 2.58 10.35
N GLY A 234 -9.02 1.33 10.51
CA GLY A 234 -7.94 0.93 11.42
C GLY A 234 -6.55 1.05 10.80
N THR A 235 -5.59 0.33 11.38
CA THR A 235 -4.21 0.29 10.90
C THR A 235 -4.09 -0.67 9.72
N SER A 236 -3.45 -0.23 8.64
CA SER A 236 -3.28 -1.01 7.42
C SER A 236 -1.95 -1.78 7.41
N TYR A 237 -1.99 -3.02 6.93
CA TYR A 237 -0.86 -3.92 6.79
C TYR A 237 -0.87 -4.56 5.41
N ASN A 238 0.26 -4.54 4.69
CA ASN A 238 0.38 -5.31 3.46
C ASN A 238 0.60 -6.80 3.79
N ALA A 239 0.35 -7.68 2.82
CA ALA A 239 0.81 -9.07 2.92
C ALA A 239 2.33 -9.10 3.19
N SER A 240 2.81 -10.05 4.00
CA SER A 240 4.21 -10.14 4.45
C SER A 240 4.73 -8.98 5.32
N SER A 241 3.87 -8.05 5.77
CA SER A 241 4.30 -7.00 6.72
C SER A 241 4.59 -7.56 8.11
N VAL A 242 5.29 -6.79 8.95
CA VAL A 242 5.59 -7.16 10.33
C VAL A 242 4.48 -6.68 11.28
N TYR A 243 4.06 -7.55 12.19
CA TYR A 243 3.19 -7.25 13.31
C TYR A 243 3.93 -7.37 14.65
N SER A 244 4.18 -6.23 15.28
CA SER A 244 5.00 -6.12 16.51
C SER A 244 4.17 -6.00 17.80
N ALA A 245 2.89 -5.66 17.72
CA ALA A 245 2.07 -5.48 18.92
C ALA A 245 1.88 -6.80 19.71
N ASN A 246 1.77 -6.66 21.02
CA ASN A 246 1.54 -7.75 21.98
C ASN A 246 0.04 -7.84 22.28
N ALA A 247 -0.76 -8.13 21.25
CA ALA A 247 -2.21 -8.22 21.36
C ALA A 247 -2.77 -9.19 20.31
N ASP A 248 -3.91 -9.80 20.64
CA ASP A 248 -4.72 -10.50 19.65
C ASP A 248 -5.31 -9.51 18.66
N VAL A 249 -5.40 -9.91 17.39
CA VAL A 249 -6.00 -9.06 16.35
C VAL A 249 -6.67 -9.92 15.28
N THR A 250 -7.76 -9.40 14.73
CA THR A 250 -8.31 -9.90 13.47
C THR A 250 -8.03 -8.88 12.37
N LEU A 251 -7.37 -9.33 11.32
CA LEU A 251 -7.05 -8.55 10.14
C LEU A 251 -8.11 -8.79 9.06
N TYR A 252 -8.75 -7.73 8.61
CA TYR A 252 -9.83 -7.74 7.63
C TYR A 252 -9.30 -7.34 6.26
N ALA A 253 -9.63 -8.12 5.24
CA ALA A 253 -9.25 -7.78 3.87
C ALA A 253 -9.97 -6.51 3.41
N VAL A 254 -9.21 -5.59 2.81
CA VAL A 254 -9.75 -4.40 2.14
C VAL A 254 -9.67 -4.64 0.63
N TRP A 255 -10.78 -4.34 -0.05
CA TRP A 255 -11.01 -4.71 -1.44
C TRP A 255 -11.16 -3.47 -2.32
N SER A 256 -10.61 -3.51 -3.52
CA SER A 256 -10.87 -2.55 -4.59
C SER A 256 -11.66 -3.23 -5.69
N LYS A 257 -12.76 -2.64 -6.18
CA LYS A 257 -13.55 -3.26 -7.25
C LYS A 257 -12.68 -3.38 -8.51
N THR A 258 -12.64 -4.57 -9.12
CA THR A 258 -11.96 -4.74 -10.40
C THR A 258 -12.77 -3.99 -11.45
N HIS A 259 -12.09 -3.13 -12.19
CA HIS A 259 -12.68 -2.41 -13.31
C HIS A 259 -11.95 -2.81 -14.59
N THR A 260 -12.64 -3.53 -15.46
CA THR A 260 -12.14 -3.80 -16.81
C THR A 260 -12.42 -2.56 -17.66
N HIS A 261 -11.35 -1.94 -18.17
CA HIS A 261 -11.52 -0.81 -19.06
C HIS A 261 -12.15 -1.24 -20.38
N SER A 262 -13.30 -0.66 -20.69
CA SER A 262 -13.87 -0.65 -22.03
C SER A 262 -13.78 0.79 -22.56
N TYR A 263 -12.92 0.99 -23.55
CA TYR A 263 -12.65 2.32 -24.11
C TYR A 263 -13.51 2.58 -25.35
N THR A 264 -14.15 3.75 -25.39
CA THR A 264 -14.85 4.26 -26.57
C THR A 264 -13.98 5.30 -27.27
N ARG A 265 -13.80 5.16 -28.58
CA ARG A 265 -13.00 6.05 -29.42
C ARG A 265 -13.81 7.25 -29.91
N LYS A 266 -13.26 8.47 -29.80
CA LYS A 266 -13.79 9.71 -30.38
C LYS A 266 -12.68 10.51 -31.06
N VAL A 267 -12.89 10.97 -32.29
CA VAL A 267 -11.97 11.93 -32.94
C VAL A 267 -12.21 13.30 -32.33
N THR A 268 -11.23 13.83 -31.60
CA THR A 268 -11.31 15.14 -30.94
C THR A 268 -10.64 16.24 -31.76
N LYS A 269 -9.69 15.87 -32.61
CA LYS A 269 -9.10 16.74 -33.63
C LYS A 269 -8.94 15.95 -34.92
N ALA A 270 -9.60 16.37 -35.99
CA ALA A 270 -9.40 15.76 -37.29
C ALA A 270 -7.96 16.01 -37.80
N ALA A 271 -7.37 15.03 -38.47
CA ALA A 271 -6.10 15.22 -39.17
C ALA A 271 -6.32 16.05 -40.44
N THR A 272 -5.32 16.81 -40.84
CA THR A 272 -5.29 17.56 -42.11
C THR A 272 -4.13 17.05 -42.97
N CYS A 273 -3.97 17.60 -44.17
CA CYS A 273 -2.83 17.29 -45.04
C CYS A 273 -1.47 17.69 -44.42
N SER A 274 -1.45 18.64 -43.49
CA SER A 274 -0.23 19.21 -42.90
C SER A 274 -0.09 18.97 -41.40
N SER A 275 -1.14 18.53 -40.71
CA SER A 275 -1.14 18.39 -39.25
C SER A 275 -1.79 17.09 -38.82
N ASN A 276 -1.18 16.44 -37.83
CA ASN A 276 -1.77 15.27 -37.19
C ASN A 276 -3.07 15.63 -36.47
N GLY A 277 -4.01 14.68 -36.49
CA GLY A 277 -5.21 14.68 -35.67
C GLY A 277 -5.01 13.93 -34.35
N VAL A 278 -6.05 13.88 -33.55
CA VAL A 278 -6.09 13.22 -32.25
C VAL A 278 -7.37 12.42 -32.12
N ALA A 279 -7.23 11.14 -31.78
CA ALA A 279 -8.30 10.30 -31.27
C ALA A 279 -8.17 10.21 -29.75
N THR A 280 -9.27 10.41 -29.03
CA THR A 280 -9.36 10.23 -27.59
C THR A 280 -10.16 8.97 -27.29
N TYR A 281 -9.63 8.15 -26.39
CA TYR A 281 -10.26 6.93 -25.90
C TYR A 281 -10.69 7.17 -24.46
N THR A 282 -11.99 7.07 -24.18
CA THR A 282 -12.56 7.33 -22.85
C THR A 282 -13.22 6.07 -22.31
N CYS A 283 -13.03 5.82 -21.02
CA CYS A 283 -13.71 4.77 -20.29
C CYS A 283 -14.74 5.36 -19.32
N SER A 284 -15.83 4.64 -19.04
CA SER A 284 -16.88 5.08 -18.12
C SER A 284 -16.39 5.31 -16.68
N CYS A 285 -15.23 4.77 -16.31
CA CYS A 285 -14.57 5.02 -15.02
C CYS A 285 -13.83 6.37 -14.94
N GLY A 286 -13.78 7.14 -16.03
CA GLY A 286 -13.05 8.42 -16.10
C GLY A 286 -11.61 8.32 -16.60
N SER A 287 -11.06 7.11 -16.79
CA SER A 287 -9.77 6.93 -17.47
C SER A 287 -9.85 7.37 -18.93
N SER A 288 -8.79 8.01 -19.42
CA SER A 288 -8.67 8.36 -20.83
C SER A 288 -7.22 8.33 -21.31
N TYR A 289 -7.04 8.05 -22.60
CA TYR A 289 -5.76 8.22 -23.30
C TYR A 289 -6.00 8.76 -24.71
N THR A 290 -4.91 9.17 -25.38
CA THR A 290 -4.99 9.72 -26.74
C THR A 290 -4.05 9.00 -27.68
N GLU A 291 -4.44 8.92 -28.95
CA GLU A 291 -3.61 8.44 -30.05
C GLU A 291 -3.52 9.49 -31.15
N VAL A 292 -2.36 9.53 -31.80
CA VAL A 292 -2.09 10.43 -32.92
C VAL A 292 -2.68 9.83 -34.19
N ILE A 293 -3.55 10.58 -34.86
CA ILE A 293 -3.98 10.29 -36.23
C ILE A 293 -2.99 10.99 -37.16
N LYS A 294 -2.22 10.23 -37.95
CA LYS A 294 -1.23 10.81 -38.86
C LYS A 294 -1.90 11.75 -39.88
N SER A 295 -1.19 12.82 -40.25
CA SER A 295 -1.62 13.71 -41.33
C SER A 295 -1.89 12.92 -42.61
N THR A 296 -2.87 13.39 -43.40
CA THR A 296 -3.28 12.69 -44.65
C THR A 296 -2.28 12.87 -45.79
N GLY A 297 -1.27 13.73 -45.60
CA GLY A 297 -0.33 14.12 -46.64
C GLY A 297 -0.92 15.10 -47.66
N HIS A 298 -0.04 15.74 -48.42
CA HIS A 298 -0.43 16.63 -49.51
C HIS A 298 -0.80 15.82 -50.75
N ASN A 299 -1.96 16.11 -51.34
CA ASN A 299 -2.38 15.57 -52.64
C ASN A 299 -2.15 16.64 -53.71
N ILE A 300 -1.06 16.50 -54.47
CA ILE A 300 -0.58 17.50 -55.42
C ILE A 300 -1.33 17.39 -56.76
N VAL A 301 -1.92 18.50 -57.19
CA VAL A 301 -2.67 18.63 -58.45
C VAL A 301 -2.16 19.83 -59.25
N TRP A 302 -2.42 19.85 -60.57
CA TRP A 302 -2.16 21.01 -61.41
C TRP A 302 -3.34 21.99 -61.36
N THR A 303 -3.05 23.26 -61.09
CA THR A 303 -4.03 24.36 -61.05
C THR A 303 -3.58 25.47 -62.00
N TYR A 304 -4.54 26.05 -62.74
CA TYR A 304 -4.26 27.19 -63.64
C TYR A 304 -4.21 28.49 -62.85
N SER A 305 -3.07 29.18 -62.88
CA SER A 305 -2.96 30.58 -62.43
C SER A 305 -3.57 31.55 -63.43
N ALA A 306 -3.46 31.21 -64.72
CA ALA A 306 -4.11 31.90 -65.81
C ALA A 306 -4.43 30.85 -66.89
N ARG A 307 -5.70 30.75 -67.29
CA ARG A 307 -6.07 29.83 -68.37
C ARG A 307 -5.56 30.38 -69.71
N PRO A 308 -5.11 29.52 -70.64
CA PRO A 308 -4.74 29.97 -71.97
C PRO A 308 -5.96 30.49 -72.71
N THR A 309 -5.73 31.47 -73.58
CA THR A 309 -6.75 31.99 -74.50
C THR A 309 -6.20 31.88 -75.92
N ILE A 310 -7.00 32.23 -76.91
CA ILE A 310 -6.50 32.38 -78.29
C ILE A 310 -5.45 33.50 -78.43
N TYR A 311 -5.44 34.49 -77.53
CA TYR A 311 -4.52 35.63 -77.62
C TYR A 311 -3.26 35.46 -76.76
N ASN A 312 -3.40 34.85 -75.59
CA ASN A 312 -2.36 34.79 -74.56
C ASN A 312 -2.10 33.36 -74.11
N THR A 313 -0.82 33.05 -73.88
CA THR A 313 -0.41 31.79 -73.24
C THR A 313 -0.98 31.71 -71.81
N GLY A 314 -1.22 30.49 -71.34
CA GLY A 314 -1.65 30.23 -69.98
C GLY A 314 -0.47 30.01 -69.02
N LEU A 315 -0.79 29.97 -67.73
CA LEU A 315 0.14 29.62 -66.66
C LEU A 315 -0.52 28.60 -65.72
N LYS A 316 0.21 27.53 -65.37
CA LYS A 316 -0.22 26.56 -64.36
C LYS A 316 0.89 26.27 -63.35
N HIS A 317 0.50 25.92 -62.13
CA HIS A 317 1.41 25.45 -61.08
C HIS A 317 0.84 24.20 -60.41
N GLN A 318 1.66 23.54 -59.61
CA GLN A 318 1.26 22.45 -58.76
C GLN A 318 0.95 22.95 -57.35
N GLU A 319 -0.19 22.53 -56.80
CA GLU A 319 -0.57 22.82 -55.42
C GLU A 319 -1.27 21.64 -54.75
N CYS A 320 -1.33 21.64 -53.43
CA CYS A 320 -2.12 20.66 -52.69
C CYS A 320 -3.62 20.96 -52.82
N SER A 321 -4.38 20.02 -53.37
CA SER A 321 -5.86 20.11 -53.52
C SER A 321 -6.64 20.37 -52.24
N TYR A 322 -6.06 20.08 -51.07
CA TYR A 322 -6.73 20.29 -49.77
C TYR A 322 -6.38 21.62 -49.10
N CYS A 323 -5.19 22.18 -49.33
CA CYS A 323 -4.73 23.37 -48.60
C CYS A 323 -4.14 24.46 -49.49
N HIS A 324 -4.17 24.28 -50.81
CA HIS A 324 -3.67 25.21 -51.83
C HIS A 324 -2.22 25.68 -51.60
N LYS A 325 -1.43 24.86 -50.90
CA LYS A 325 0.01 25.12 -50.78
C LYS A 325 0.65 24.83 -52.12
N VAL A 326 1.14 25.87 -52.77
CA VAL A 326 1.89 25.80 -54.04
C VAL A 326 3.24 25.12 -53.79
N VAL A 327 3.59 24.16 -54.65
CA VAL A 327 4.83 23.38 -54.57
C VAL A 327 5.71 23.51 -55.82
N SER A 328 5.23 24.18 -56.87
CA SER A 328 6.02 24.45 -58.08
C SER A 328 5.95 25.91 -58.49
N ALA A 329 6.94 26.35 -59.26
CA ALA A 329 6.82 27.59 -60.02
C ALA A 329 5.76 27.46 -61.13
N ASN A 330 5.32 28.60 -61.65
CA ASN A 330 4.44 28.65 -62.81
C ASN A 330 5.14 28.10 -64.06
N THR A 331 4.43 27.26 -64.80
CA THR A 331 4.84 26.71 -66.09
C THR A 331 3.93 27.28 -67.17
N VAL A 332 4.50 27.65 -68.31
CA VAL A 332 3.76 28.18 -69.46
C VAL A 332 2.96 27.07 -70.12
N VAL A 333 1.69 27.38 -70.42
CA VAL A 333 0.80 26.54 -71.24
C VAL A 333 0.59 27.26 -72.57
N ALA A 334 0.67 26.52 -73.67
CA ALA A 334 0.44 27.08 -75.00
C ALA A 334 -0.95 27.74 -75.10
N LYS A 335 -1.11 28.69 -76.03
CA LYS A 335 -2.39 29.32 -76.34
C LYS A 335 -3.43 28.26 -76.75
N ALA A 336 -4.70 28.54 -76.50
CA ALA A 336 -5.78 27.73 -77.05
C ALA A 336 -5.78 27.86 -78.58
N THR A 337 -5.81 26.75 -79.31
CA THR A 337 -5.69 26.79 -80.78
C THR A 337 -7.02 26.99 -81.48
N ALA A 338 -8.15 26.95 -80.76
CA ALA A 338 -9.51 26.87 -81.31
C ALA A 338 -9.81 25.62 -82.17
N ASP A 339 -8.80 24.79 -82.45
CA ASP A 339 -8.94 23.46 -83.07
C ASP A 339 -9.30 22.46 -81.97
N VAL A 340 -10.61 22.27 -81.79
CA VAL A 340 -11.19 21.52 -80.68
C VAL A 340 -11.11 20.04 -80.94
N ASN A 341 -11.27 19.60 -82.20
CA ASN A 341 -11.19 18.19 -82.56
C ASN A 341 -9.76 17.70 -82.84
N GLY A 342 -8.79 18.60 -83.01
CA GLY A 342 -7.39 18.29 -83.28
C GLY A 342 -7.12 17.88 -84.72
N ASP A 343 -7.97 18.27 -85.68
CA ASP A 343 -7.83 17.94 -87.10
C ASP A 343 -6.87 18.89 -87.86
N GLY A 344 -6.36 19.91 -87.18
CA GLY A 344 -5.44 20.90 -87.70
C GLY A 344 -6.11 22.10 -88.36
N SER A 345 -7.45 22.19 -88.39
CA SER A 345 -8.20 23.25 -89.06
C SER A 345 -9.31 23.82 -88.16
N VAL A 346 -9.21 25.10 -87.81
CA VAL A 346 -10.27 25.79 -87.04
C VAL A 346 -11.47 26.08 -87.94
N ASN A 347 -12.60 25.43 -87.69
CA ASN A 347 -13.79 25.57 -88.53
C ASN A 347 -15.13 25.38 -87.76
N SER A 348 -16.25 25.37 -88.47
CA SER A 348 -17.59 25.25 -87.85
C SER A 348 -17.82 23.92 -87.09
N PHE A 349 -17.09 22.85 -87.41
CA PHE A 349 -17.15 21.59 -86.67
C PHE A 349 -16.60 21.73 -85.25
N ASP A 350 -15.57 22.56 -85.03
CA ASP A 350 -15.03 22.85 -83.70
C ASP A 350 -16.04 23.60 -82.84
N ALA A 351 -16.67 24.64 -83.41
CA ALA A 351 -17.72 25.38 -82.74
C ALA A 351 -18.94 24.48 -82.42
N MET A 352 -19.30 23.55 -83.32
CA MET A 352 -20.36 22.58 -83.07
C MET A 352 -20.02 21.64 -81.90
N ILE A 353 -18.76 21.23 -81.72
CA ILE A 353 -18.33 20.40 -80.60
C ILE A 353 -18.50 21.15 -79.27
N VAL A 354 -18.13 22.43 -79.24
CA VAL A 354 -18.34 23.31 -78.09
C VAL A 354 -19.82 23.43 -77.75
N LEU A 355 -20.69 23.67 -78.75
CA LEU A 355 -22.13 23.76 -78.51
C LEU A 355 -22.72 22.43 -78.03
N LYS A 356 -22.31 21.30 -78.61
CA LYS A 356 -22.71 19.97 -78.13
C LYS A 356 -22.35 19.79 -76.65
N HIS A 357 -21.12 20.14 -76.27
CA HIS A 357 -20.70 20.10 -74.87
C HIS A 357 -21.57 20.99 -73.98
N ALA A 358 -21.81 22.24 -74.39
CA ALA A 358 -22.61 23.21 -73.65
C ALA A 358 -24.08 22.75 -73.45
N THR A 359 -24.63 21.98 -74.40
CA THR A 359 -25.98 21.39 -74.30
C THR A 359 -26.05 20.08 -73.51
N GLY A 360 -24.94 19.62 -72.92
CA GLY A 360 -24.90 18.39 -72.12
C GLY A 360 -24.71 17.12 -72.94
N TYR A 361 -24.32 17.21 -74.22
CA TYR A 361 -23.96 16.03 -74.99
C TYR A 361 -22.61 15.49 -74.46
N GLU A 362 -22.65 14.28 -73.90
CA GLU A 362 -21.48 13.70 -73.23
C GLU A 362 -20.38 13.27 -74.22
N ASN A 363 -19.15 13.15 -73.70
CA ASN A 363 -18.00 12.53 -74.38
C ASN A 363 -17.51 13.19 -75.68
N VAL A 364 -17.85 14.46 -75.91
CA VAL A 364 -17.34 15.23 -77.08
C VAL A 364 -15.96 15.84 -76.86
N LEU A 365 -15.60 16.21 -75.64
CA LEU A 365 -14.29 16.75 -75.27
C LEU A 365 -13.46 15.69 -74.53
N LYS A 366 -12.80 14.82 -75.30
CA LYS A 366 -12.21 13.56 -74.82
C LYS A 366 -10.90 13.74 -74.06
N SER A 367 -10.19 14.86 -74.26
CA SER A 367 -8.89 15.12 -73.64
C SER A 367 -8.82 16.51 -73.00
N GLU A 368 -7.81 16.73 -72.16
CA GLU A 368 -7.54 18.06 -71.59
C GLU A 368 -7.21 19.07 -72.67
N ILE A 369 -6.48 18.67 -73.72
CA ILE A 369 -6.18 19.56 -74.84
C ILE A 369 -7.44 19.97 -75.61
N ASN A 370 -8.41 19.07 -75.83
CA ASN A 370 -9.69 19.45 -76.45
C ASN A 370 -10.44 20.48 -75.58
N ARG A 371 -10.43 20.31 -74.26
CA ARG A 371 -11.08 21.24 -73.33
C ARG A 371 -10.39 22.60 -73.30
N LEU A 372 -9.07 22.64 -73.37
CA LEU A 372 -8.30 23.89 -73.47
C LEU A 372 -8.54 24.61 -74.80
N ASN A 373 -8.55 23.88 -75.91
CA ASN A 373 -8.83 24.46 -77.22
C ASN A 373 -10.28 24.93 -77.36
N ALA A 374 -11.20 24.37 -76.57
CA ALA A 374 -12.60 24.75 -76.52
C ALA A 374 -12.89 25.95 -75.61
N ASP A 375 -12.07 26.23 -74.59
CA ASP A 375 -12.16 27.38 -73.67
C ASP A 375 -11.32 28.54 -74.22
N VAL A 376 -11.73 29.09 -75.37
CA VAL A 376 -10.91 30.04 -76.15
C VAL A 376 -10.79 31.41 -75.49
N ASN A 377 -11.74 31.77 -74.62
CA ASN A 377 -11.72 33.02 -73.85
C ASN A 377 -11.04 32.87 -72.47
N GLY A 378 -10.75 31.64 -72.02
CA GLY A 378 -10.05 31.34 -70.78
C GLY A 378 -10.84 31.60 -69.49
N ASP A 379 -12.18 31.70 -69.56
CA ASP A 379 -13.03 31.93 -68.38
C ASP A 379 -13.30 30.65 -67.57
N GLY A 380 -12.86 29.50 -68.09
CA GLY A 380 -13.03 28.19 -67.46
C GLY A 380 -14.38 27.53 -67.72
N ARG A 381 -15.23 28.12 -68.56
CA ARG A 381 -16.56 27.63 -68.92
C ARG A 381 -16.66 27.47 -70.42
N ILE A 382 -16.73 26.23 -70.89
CA ILE A 382 -16.86 25.94 -72.32
C ILE A 382 -18.33 26.11 -72.73
N ASN A 383 -18.64 27.19 -73.45
CA ASN A 383 -20.03 27.57 -73.74
C ASN A 383 -20.20 28.25 -75.11
N SER A 384 -21.39 28.79 -75.39
CA SER A 384 -21.71 29.42 -76.68
C SER A 384 -20.85 30.64 -77.02
N ALA A 385 -20.27 31.33 -76.03
CA ALA A 385 -19.34 32.42 -76.26
C ALA A 385 -18.03 31.94 -76.91
N ASP A 386 -17.55 30.77 -76.50
CA ASP A 386 -16.39 30.13 -77.11
C ASP A 386 -16.69 29.68 -78.53
N ALA A 387 -17.86 29.04 -78.73
CA ALA A 387 -18.30 28.62 -80.05
C ALA A 387 -18.41 29.80 -81.03
N LEU A 388 -18.95 30.94 -80.58
CA LEU A 388 -19.04 32.15 -81.40
C LEU A 388 -17.65 32.68 -81.75
N THR A 389 -16.72 32.66 -80.79
CA THR A 389 -15.34 33.09 -81.02
C THR A 389 -14.64 32.19 -82.05
N ILE A 390 -14.82 30.88 -81.96
CA ILE A 390 -14.32 29.91 -82.95
C ILE A 390 -14.92 30.17 -84.34
N LEU A 391 -16.23 30.42 -84.43
CA LEU A 391 -16.87 30.75 -85.71
C LEU A 391 -16.31 32.03 -86.34
N ARG A 392 -16.04 33.05 -85.52
CA ARG A 392 -15.41 34.30 -85.98
C ARG A 392 -13.97 34.10 -86.45
N ILE A 393 -13.24 33.15 -85.88
CA ILE A 393 -11.92 32.74 -86.40
C ILE A 393 -12.10 32.05 -87.75
N ALA A 394 -13.05 31.11 -87.86
CA ALA A 394 -13.31 30.36 -89.09
C ALA A 394 -13.77 31.25 -90.26
N THR A 395 -14.46 32.37 -89.99
CA THR A 395 -14.88 33.35 -91.02
C THR A 395 -13.80 34.39 -91.35
N GLY A 396 -12.68 34.41 -90.60
CA GLY A 396 -11.62 35.41 -90.76
C GLY A 396 -11.91 36.76 -90.08
N ASP A 397 -12.98 36.86 -89.28
CA ASP A 397 -13.30 38.06 -88.51
C ASP A 397 -12.33 38.29 -87.34
N ILE A 398 -11.66 37.22 -86.88
CA ILE A 398 -10.58 37.25 -85.88
C ILE A 398 -9.37 36.53 -86.45
N ASN A 399 -8.22 37.21 -86.44
CA ASN A 399 -6.92 36.61 -86.74
C ASN A 399 -6.18 36.31 -85.42
N ILE A 400 -5.56 35.13 -85.32
CA ILE A 400 -4.94 34.60 -84.08
C ILE A 400 -3.46 34.31 -84.23
#